data_AF-A0AAU2HVR5-F1
#
_entry.id   AF-A0AAU2HVR5-F1
#
_cell.length_a   1.000
_cell.length_b   1.000
_cell.length_c   1.000
_cell.angle_alpha   90.00
_cell.angle_beta   90.00
_cell.angle_gamma   90.00
#
_symmetry.space_group_name_H-M   'P 1'
#
loop_
_entity.id
_entity.type
_entity.pdbx_description
1 polymer ?
#
loop_
_entity_poly.entity_id
_entity_poly.type
_entity_poly.pdbx_seq_one_letter_code
_entity_poly.pdbx_strand_id
1 'polypeptide(L)' 'MVVEVYAAAFGIAVNVHDPDPRTLPRRRGIALDDAEAEAGRGLALLDLLAPGWHVVRSSIGKQIRCRVPCPAG' A
#
# COMPACT_ATOMS: atom_id res chain seq x y z
N MET A 1 -0.65 13.44 -3.40
CA MET A 1 -0.17 12.18 -2.80
C MET A 1 1.24 12.44 -2.30
N VAL A 2 1.58 11.95 -1.10
CA VAL A 2 2.95 12.02 -0.54
C VAL A 2 3.39 10.61 -0.19
N VAL A 3 4.64 10.26 -0.47
CA VAL A 3 5.21 8.94 -0.14
C VAL A 3 6.41 9.14 0.76
N GLU A 4 6.38 8.53 1.95
CA GLU A 4 7.53 8.46 2.85
C GLU A 4 8.16 7.08 2.73
N VAL A 5 9.48 7.05 2.62
CA VAL A 5 10.26 5.82 2.51
C VAL A 5 11.43 5.92 3.48
N TYR A 6 11.60 4.90 4.32
CA TYR A 6 12.72 4.85 5.26
C TYR A 6 13.15 3.41 5.55
N ALA A 7 14.42 3.24 5.89
CA ALA A 7 14.95 1.97 6.35
C ALA A 7 14.34 1.61 7.71
N ALA A 8 13.85 0.39 7.83
CA ALA A 8 13.37 -0.20 9.07
C ALA A 8 14.29 -1.35 9.47
N ALA A 9 14.17 -1.82 10.72
CA ALA A 9 15.00 -2.92 11.23
C ALA A 9 14.98 -4.18 10.35
N PHE A 10 13.88 -4.44 9.63
CA PHE A 10 13.70 -5.61 8.76
C PHE A 10 13.14 -5.24 7.39
N GLY A 11 13.84 -4.36 6.66
CA GLY A 11 13.49 -3.98 5.28
C GLY A 11 13.17 -2.50 5.14
N ILE A 12 12.31 -2.16 4.19
CA ILE A 12 11.93 -0.77 3.88
C ILE A 12 10.48 -0.53 4.31
N ALA A 13 10.25 0.50 5.11
CA ALA A 13 8.92 0.99 5.39
C ALA A 13 8.50 2.00 4.32
N VAL A 14 7.30 1.81 3.77
CA VAL A 14 6.70 2.71 2.79
C VAL A 14 5.32 3.14 3.29
N ASN A 15 5.13 4.45 3.36
CA ASN A 15 3.92 5.12 3.80
C ASN A 15 3.39 5.96 2.66
N VAL A 16 2.22 5.62 2.11
CA VAL A 16 1.58 6.39 1.05
C VAL A 16 0.42 7.18 1.63
N HIS A 17 0.52 8.49 1.61
CA HIS A 17 -0.48 9.44 2.10
C HIS A 17 -1.33 9.97 0.95
N ASP A 18 -2.64 9.88 1.13
CA ASP A 18 -3.63 10.48 0.25
C ASP A 18 -4.51 11.43 1.07
N PRO A 19 -4.54 12.73 0.74
CA PRO A 19 -5.34 13.69 1.48
C PRO A 19 -6.85 13.51 1.28
N ASP A 20 -7.29 12.78 0.26
CA ASP A 20 -8.72 12.52 0.04
C ASP A 20 -9.25 11.49 1.08
N PRO A 21 -10.15 11.90 1.99
CA PRO A 21 -10.66 11.00 3.02
C PRO A 21 -11.87 10.17 2.54
N ARG A 22 -12.45 10.47 1.36
CA ARG A 22 -13.77 9.98 0.95
C ARG A 22 -13.79 8.49 0.68
N THR A 23 -12.69 7.96 0.14
CA THR A 23 -12.59 6.55 -0.26
C THR A 23 -11.39 5.90 0.41
N LEU A 24 -11.64 4.87 1.21
CA LEU A 24 -10.55 4.03 1.73
C LEU A 24 -10.17 2.97 0.69
N PRO A 25 -8.88 2.66 0.51
CA PRO A 25 -8.43 1.49 -0.22
C PRO A 25 -9.09 0.24 0.36
N ARG A 26 -9.71 -0.57 -0.50
CA ARG A 26 -10.35 -1.83 -0.11
C ARG A 26 -9.69 -2.95 -0.88
N ARG A 27 -9.31 -4.02 -0.18
CA ARG A 27 -8.92 -5.28 -0.81
C ARG A 27 -10.09 -5.75 -1.67
N ARG A 28 -9.85 -5.83 -2.98
CA ARG A 28 -10.76 -6.41 -3.97
C ARG A 28 -9.98 -7.49 -4.69
N GLY A 29 -10.63 -8.60 -5.02
CA GLY A 29 -10.04 -9.67 -5.83
C GLY A 29 -9.92 -9.28 -7.30
N ILE A 30 -9.28 -8.15 -7.59
CA ILE A 30 -8.99 -7.68 -8.94
C ILE A 30 -7.78 -8.46 -9.45
N ALA A 31 -7.92 -9.10 -10.62
CA ALA A 31 -6.80 -9.78 -11.25
C ALA A 31 -5.71 -8.78 -11.65
N LEU A 32 -4.43 -9.14 -11.47
CA LEU A 32 -3.31 -8.24 -11.73
C LEU A 32 -3.16 -7.90 -13.23
N ASP A 33 -3.65 -8.77 -14.10
CA ASP A 33 -3.63 -8.68 -15.55
C ASP A 33 -4.96 -8.18 -16.15
N ASP A 34 -5.92 -7.79 -15.31
CA ASP A 34 -7.17 -7.18 -15.77
C ASP A 34 -6.89 -5.82 -16.41
N ALA A 35 -6.95 -5.79 -17.75
CA ALA A 35 -6.70 -4.59 -18.55
C ALA A 35 -7.77 -3.50 -18.36
N GLU A 36 -8.99 -3.89 -17.97
CA GLU A 36 -10.14 -2.99 -17.81
C GLU A 36 -10.24 -2.43 -16.38
N ALA A 37 -9.42 -2.92 -15.45
CA ALA A 37 -9.44 -2.42 -14.08
C ALA A 37 -8.88 -0.99 -13.98
N GLU A 38 -9.75 -0.02 -13.74
CA GLU A 38 -9.34 1.38 -13.47
C GLU A 38 -8.56 1.51 -12.14
N ALA A 39 -8.86 0.65 -11.16
CA ALA A 39 -8.27 0.70 -9.83
C ALA A 39 -8.17 -0.68 -9.16
N GLY A 40 -7.34 -0.78 -8.12
CA GLY A 40 -7.29 -1.94 -7.23
C GLY A 40 -6.10 -2.89 -7.46
N ARG A 41 -5.51 -2.91 -8.67
CA ARG A 41 -4.32 -3.74 -8.97
C ARG A 41 -3.14 -3.46 -8.03
N GLY A 42 -2.95 -2.20 -7.64
CA GLY A 42 -1.89 -1.81 -6.71
C GLY A 42 -1.99 -2.50 -5.34
N LEU A 43 -3.19 -2.81 -4.86
CA LEU A 43 -3.36 -3.51 -3.58
C LEU A 43 -3.00 -5.00 -3.68
N ALA A 44 -3.31 -5.64 -4.82
CA ALA A 44 -2.87 -6.99 -5.09
C ALA A 44 -1.33 -7.10 -5.19
N LEU A 45 -0.66 -6.07 -5.73
CA LEU A 45 0.81 -5.99 -5.68
C LEU A 45 1.33 -5.89 -4.24
N LEU A 46 0.65 -5.15 -3.35
CA LEU A 46 1.05 -5.08 -1.95
C LEU A 46 0.85 -6.42 -1.22
N ASP A 47 -0.17 -7.19 -1.57
CA ASP A 47 -0.35 -8.55 -1.02
C ASP A 47 0.84 -9.47 -1.39
N LEU A 48 1.46 -9.28 -2.55
CA LEU A 48 2.65 -10.04 -2.99
C LEU A 48 3.97 -9.51 -2.41
N LEU A 49 4.18 -8.18 -2.46
CA LEU A 49 5.49 -7.57 -2.18
C LEU A 49 5.68 -7.19 -0.70
N ALA A 50 4.59 -6.95 0.02
CA ALA A 50 4.63 -6.43 1.38
C ALA A 50 3.46 -6.99 2.22
N PRO A 51 3.41 -8.32 2.43
CA PRO A 51 2.35 -8.95 3.20
C PRO A 51 2.26 -8.32 4.60
N GLY A 52 1.03 -8.11 5.07
CA GLY A 52 0.77 -7.40 6.33
C GLY A 52 0.62 -5.88 6.20
N TRP A 53 0.58 -5.34 4.98
CA TRP A 53 0.17 -3.95 4.76
C TRP A 53 -1.23 -3.68 5.32
N HIS A 54 -1.47 -2.43 5.72
CA HIS A 54 -2.74 -1.99 6.29
C HIS A 54 -3.05 -0.53 5.96
N VAL A 55 -4.33 -0.17 6.07
CA VAL A 55 -4.82 1.20 5.89
C VAL A 55 -5.05 1.84 7.25
N VAL A 56 -4.57 3.07 7.42
CA VAL A 56 -4.78 3.89 8.62
C VAL A 56 -5.47 5.19 8.19
N ARG A 57 -6.51 5.61 8.92
CA ARG A 57 -7.07 6.96 8.80
C ARG A 57 -6.19 7.92 9.59
N SER A 58 -6.00 9.13 9.07
CA SER A 58 -5.28 10.19 9.78
C SER A 58 -6.10 11.48 9.77
N SER A 59 -5.68 12.47 10.56
CA SER A 59 -6.30 13.80 10.59
C SER A 59 -6.19 14.54 9.24
N ILE A 60 -5.28 14.10 8.36
CA ILE A 60 -5.02 14.72 7.06
C ILE A 60 -5.49 13.87 5.88
N GLY A 61 -6.26 12.80 6.12
CA GLY A 61 -6.78 11.92 5.08
C GLY A 61 -6.60 10.45 5.42
N LYS A 62 -5.90 9.72 4.55
CA LYS A 62 -5.67 8.28 4.69
C LYS A 62 -4.25 7.90 4.33
N GLN A 63 -3.83 6.76 4.85
CA GLN A 63 -2.49 6.25 4.65
C GLN A 63 -2.51 4.74 4.41
N ILE A 64 -1.78 4.28 3.40
CA ILE A 64 -1.37 2.88 3.30
C ILE A 64 0.02 2.75 3.92
N ARG A 65 0.17 1.79 4.82
CA ARG A 65 1.46 1.44 5.44
C ARG A 65 1.83 0.04 5.04
N CYS A 66 3.02 -0.12 4.48
CA CYS A 66 3.55 -1.43 4.15
C CYS A 66 5.04 -1.51 4.50
N ARG A 67 5.52 -2.75 4.66
CA ARG A 67 6.93 -3.06 4.85
C ARG A 67 7.35 -4.03 3.77
N VAL A 68 8.26 -3.58 2.90
CA VAL A 68 8.89 -4.44 1.92
C VAL A 68 10.05 -5.13 2.63
N PRO A 69 10.00 -6.47 2.79
CA PRO A 69 11.07 -7.19 3.49
C PRO A 69 12.36 -7.12 2.68
N CYS A 70 13.50 -7.05 3.38
CA CYS A 70 14.77 -7.34 2.75
C CYS A 70 14.82 -8.86 2.46
N PRO A 71 15.18 -9.31 1.25
CA PRO A 71 15.47 -10.71 1.02
C PRO A 71 16.51 -11.19 2.05
N ALA A 72 16.31 -12.37 2.62
CA ALA A 72 17.39 -13.02 3.35
C ALA A 72 18.55 -13.23 2.36
N GLY A 73 19.71 -12.65 2.67
CA GLY A 73 20.93 -12.84 1.90
C GLY A 73 21.44 -14.27 1.97
#